data_AF-A0A6M4IPU7-F1
#
_entry.id   AF-A0A6M4IPU7-F1
#
_cell.length_a   1.000
_cell.length_b   1.000
_cell.length_c   1.000
_cell.angle_alpha   90.00
_cell.angle_beta   90.00
_cell.angle_gamma   90.00
#
_symmetry.space_group_name_H-M   'P 1'
#
loop_
_entity.id
_entity.type
_entity.pdbx_description
1 polymer ?
#
loop_
_entity_poly.entity_id
_entity_poly.type
_entity_poly.pdbx_seq_one_letter_code
_entity_poly.pdbx_strand_id
1 'polypeptide(L)'
;MTNPGPQTDRKALARDYKGSRRPMGVYCVRNLQTGETLIGRSIDLPAILNRERTSLRFGGHPIRRLQQDWNALGPDAFTFDVLDTLTWPDDAPDFDPTDELVLLEAMWRERMQPDGAGNYATRSTPARP
;
A
#
# COMPACT_ATOMS: atom_id res chain seq x y z
N MET A 1 -25.06 9.57 30.91
CA MET A 1 -25.65 9.37 29.56
C MET A 1 -24.76 10.06 28.55
N THR A 2 -24.26 9.28 27.59
CA THR A 2 -23.67 9.66 26.28
C THR A 2 -22.32 10.39 26.25
N ASN A 3 -21.26 9.64 25.90
CA ASN A 3 -20.02 10.17 25.35
C ASN A 3 -20.01 9.85 23.84
N PRO A 4 -20.00 10.82 22.92
CA PRO A 4 -20.03 10.54 21.48
C PRO A 4 -18.68 9.98 21.01
N GLY A 5 -18.72 8.83 20.33
CA GLY A 5 -17.55 8.15 19.78
C GLY A 5 -16.78 8.98 18.74
N PRO A 6 -15.52 8.64 18.44
CA PRO A 6 -14.67 9.45 17.58
C PRO A 6 -15.24 9.46 16.16
N GLN A 7 -15.65 10.66 15.75
CA GLN A 7 -16.05 11.01 14.39
C GLN A 7 -14.79 10.96 13.51
N THR A 8 -14.53 9.82 12.88
CA THR A 8 -13.49 9.73 11.86
C THR A 8 -13.99 10.43 10.60
N ASP A 9 -13.57 11.68 10.44
CA ASP A 9 -13.70 12.51 9.24
C ASP A 9 -13.08 11.82 8.00
N ARG A 10 -13.83 10.88 7.40
CA ARG A 10 -13.41 10.09 6.22
C ARG A 10 -13.45 10.87 4.89
N LYS A 11 -13.42 12.21 4.91
CA LYS A 11 -13.59 13.03 3.68
C LYS A 11 -12.64 14.23 3.53
N ALA A 12 -11.62 14.39 4.37
CA ALA A 12 -10.70 15.52 4.26
C ALA A 12 -9.49 15.29 3.34
N LEU A 13 -9.16 14.05 2.96
CA LEU A 13 -7.90 13.70 2.26
C LEU A 13 -8.00 13.64 0.71
N ALA A 14 -8.97 14.32 0.10
CA ALA A 14 -9.23 14.20 -1.34
C ALA A 14 -9.07 15.50 -2.14
N ARG A 15 -8.62 16.61 -1.53
CA ARG A 15 -8.76 17.94 -2.15
C ARG A 15 -7.50 18.68 -2.59
N ASP A 16 -6.34 18.01 -2.66
CA ASP A 16 -5.10 18.59 -3.22
C ASP A 16 -4.64 17.96 -4.56
N TYR A 17 -5.52 17.25 -5.26
CA TYR A 17 -5.18 16.53 -6.51
C TYR A 17 -5.33 17.33 -7.81
N LYS A 18 -5.32 18.66 -7.76
CA LYS A 18 -5.63 19.49 -8.95
C LYS A 18 -4.50 20.46 -9.26
N GLY A 19 -3.38 19.94 -9.77
CA GLY A 19 -2.41 20.76 -10.52
C GLY A 19 -0.93 20.43 -10.32
N SER A 20 -0.56 19.82 -9.20
CA SER A 20 0.84 19.43 -8.92
C SER A 20 1.06 17.97 -9.27
N ARG A 21 2.24 17.66 -9.80
CA ARG A 21 2.66 16.33 -10.24
C ARG A 21 2.36 15.30 -9.15
N ARG A 22 1.71 14.19 -9.52
CA ARG A 22 1.20 13.21 -8.55
C ARG A 22 2.35 12.61 -7.74
N PRO A 23 2.18 12.39 -6.42
CA PRO A 23 3.24 11.80 -5.62
C PRO A 23 3.46 10.36 -6.08
N MET A 24 4.71 10.08 -6.47
CA MET A 24 5.20 8.74 -6.78
C MET A 24 5.96 8.20 -5.57
N GLY A 25 6.15 6.90 -5.47
CA GLY A 25 6.91 6.32 -4.36
C GLY A 25 6.51 4.90 -4.03
N VAL A 26 6.69 4.54 -2.75
CA VAL A 26 6.45 3.20 -2.22
C VAL A 26 5.29 3.24 -1.23
N TYR A 27 4.38 2.29 -1.36
CA TYR A 27 3.25 2.09 -0.46
C TYR A 27 3.31 0.71 0.20
N CYS A 28 2.56 0.56 1.28
CA CYS A 28 2.29 -0.73 1.87
C CYS A 28 0.81 -0.93 2.20
N VAL A 29 0.38 -2.18 2.13
CA VAL A 29 -0.91 -2.65 2.64
C VAL A 29 -0.62 -3.63 3.76
N ARG A 30 -0.98 -3.27 4.98
CA ARG A 30 -0.70 -4.09 6.16
C ARG A 30 -1.99 -4.66 6.73
N ASN A 31 -1.97 -5.95 7.00
CA ASN A 31 -2.96 -6.64 7.81
C ASN A 31 -2.62 -6.42 9.30
N LEU A 32 -3.48 -5.70 10.01
CA LEU A 32 -3.29 -5.36 11.42
C LEU A 32 -3.52 -6.55 12.36
N GLN A 33 -4.17 -7.63 11.88
CA GLN A 33 -4.44 -8.83 12.66
C GLN A 33 -3.29 -9.84 12.59
N THR A 34 -2.75 -10.07 11.38
CA THR A 34 -1.69 -11.05 11.16
C THR A 34 -0.28 -10.44 11.13
N GLY A 35 -0.19 -9.11 10.98
CA GLY A 35 1.08 -8.39 10.80
C GLY A 35 1.63 -8.48 9.38
N GLU A 36 0.95 -9.19 8.48
CA GLU A 36 1.42 -9.38 7.11
C GLU A 36 1.35 -8.08 6.31
N THR A 37 2.38 -7.83 5.50
CA THR A 37 2.50 -6.57 4.75
C THR A 37 2.81 -6.83 3.28
N LEU A 38 2.01 -6.24 2.39
CA LEU A 38 2.30 -6.09 0.98
C LEU A 38 3.02 -4.76 0.80
N ILE A 39 4.20 -4.77 0.17
CA ILE A 39 4.91 -3.55 -0.24
C ILE A 39 4.83 -3.47 -1.77
N GLY A 40 4.60 -2.28 -2.31
CA GLY A 40 4.57 -2.03 -3.75
C GLY A 40 5.02 -0.61 -4.07
N ARG A 41 5.30 -0.36 -5.35
CA ARG A 41 5.71 0.96 -5.87
C ARG A 41 4.73 1.48 -6.91
N SER A 42 4.63 2.79 -7.06
CA SER A 42 3.81 3.42 -8.09
C SER A 42 4.28 4.83 -8.42
N ILE A 43 4.11 5.22 -9.68
CA ILE A 43 4.26 6.62 -10.13
C ILE A 43 3.08 7.52 -9.70
N ASP A 44 2.02 6.91 -9.17
CA ASP A 44 0.80 7.55 -8.71
C ASP A 44 0.28 6.77 -7.50
N LEU A 45 0.72 7.19 -6.31
CA LEU A 45 0.34 6.60 -5.04
C LEU A 45 -1.17 6.65 -4.77
N PRO A 46 -1.87 7.78 -4.99
CA PRO A 46 -3.32 7.86 -4.83
C PRO A 46 -4.06 6.86 -5.73
N ALA A 47 -3.67 6.76 -7.01
CA ALA A 47 -4.34 5.87 -7.95
C ALA A 47 -4.11 4.40 -7.60
N ILE A 48 -2.88 4.00 -7.25
CA ILE A 48 -2.60 2.60 -6.90
C ILE A 48 -3.33 2.21 -5.62
N LEU A 49 -3.32 3.05 -4.57
CA LEU A 49 -4.00 2.73 -3.32
C LEU A 49 -5.52 2.57 -3.51
N ASN A 50 -6.14 3.43 -4.31
CA ASN A 50 -7.54 3.29 -4.64
C ASN A 50 -7.82 2.02 -5.47
N ARG A 51 -6.92 1.69 -6.40
CA ARG A 51 -6.99 0.44 -7.18
C ARG A 51 -6.86 -0.79 -6.28
N GLU A 52 -5.94 -0.82 -5.33
CA GLU A 52 -5.77 -1.94 -4.40
C GLU A 52 -7.03 -2.14 -3.55
N ARG A 53 -7.51 -1.05 -2.93
CA ARG A 53 -8.74 -1.08 -2.14
C ARG A 53 -9.95 -1.53 -2.95
N THR A 54 -10.07 -1.06 -4.18
CA THR A 54 -11.18 -1.43 -5.07
C THR A 54 -11.06 -2.88 -5.54
N SER A 55 -9.86 -3.33 -5.89
CA SER A 55 -9.58 -4.71 -6.28
C SER A 55 -9.91 -5.68 -5.15
N LEU A 56 -9.48 -5.36 -3.92
CA LEU A 56 -9.80 -6.15 -2.73
C LEU A 56 -11.30 -6.16 -2.44
N ARG A 57 -11.96 -5.00 -2.55
CA ARG A 57 -13.41 -4.88 -2.35
C ARG A 57 -14.23 -5.72 -3.34
N PHE A 58 -13.81 -5.79 -4.60
CA PHE A 58 -14.51 -6.53 -5.65
C PHE A 58 -14.01 -7.96 -5.86
N GLY A 59 -13.04 -8.43 -5.07
CA GLY A 59 -12.52 -9.80 -5.20
C GLY A 59 -11.55 -10.01 -6.36
N GLY A 60 -11.06 -8.94 -6.99
CA GLY A 60 -10.22 -8.96 -8.20
C GLY A 60 -8.72 -8.84 -7.93
N HIS A 61 -8.28 -8.91 -6.67
CA HIS A 61 -6.87 -8.71 -6.33
C HIS A 61 -6.01 -9.91 -6.78
N PRO A 62 -4.84 -9.69 -7.43
CA PRO A 62 -4.01 -10.77 -7.97
C PRO A 62 -3.43 -11.70 -6.89
N ILE A 63 -3.13 -11.15 -5.71
CA ILE A 63 -2.65 -11.95 -4.57
C ILE A 63 -3.86 -12.58 -3.86
N ARG A 64 -4.07 -13.87 -4.12
CA ARG A 64 -5.18 -14.64 -3.54
C ARG A 64 -5.17 -14.69 -2.02
N ARG A 65 -3.99 -14.77 -1.40
CA ARG A 65 -3.86 -14.80 0.07
C ARG A 65 -4.37 -13.50 0.71
N LEU A 66 -3.93 -12.36 0.18
CA LEU A 66 -4.43 -11.05 0.62
C LEU A 66 -5.94 -10.93 0.42
N GLN A 67 -6.46 -11.42 -0.70
CA GLN A 67 -7.90 -11.42 -0.96
C GLN A 67 -8.69 -12.31 0.03
N GLN A 68 -8.14 -13.47 0.39
CA GLN A 68 -8.74 -14.38 1.37
C GLN A 68 -8.80 -13.72 2.74
N ASP A 69 -7.69 -13.14 3.19
CA ASP A 69 -7.63 -12.45 4.49
C ASP A 69 -8.56 -11.22 4.49
N TRP A 70 -8.62 -10.48 3.38
CA TRP A 70 -9.55 -9.36 3.21
C TRP A 70 -11.01 -9.80 3.34
N ASN A 71 -11.38 -10.92 2.73
CA ASN A 71 -12.74 -11.45 2.82
C ASN A 71 -13.07 -11.99 4.21
N ALA A 72 -12.08 -12.52 4.93
CA ALA A 72 -12.25 -13.11 6.26
C ALA A 72 -12.28 -12.06 7.38
N LEU A 73 -11.39 -11.07 7.33
CA LEU A 73 -11.20 -10.06 8.38
C LEU A 73 -11.95 -8.75 8.10
N GLY A 74 -12.26 -8.48 6.83
CA GLY A 74 -12.92 -7.26 6.39
C GLY A 74 -11.98 -6.06 6.27
N PRO A 75 -12.48 -4.94 5.72
CA PRO A 75 -11.67 -3.77 5.38
C PRO A 75 -11.05 -3.06 6.60
N ASP A 76 -11.65 -3.15 7.78
CA ASP A 76 -11.16 -2.47 8.98
C ASP A 76 -9.91 -3.14 9.58
N ALA A 77 -9.61 -4.38 9.16
CA ALA A 77 -8.40 -5.10 9.55
C ALA A 77 -7.16 -4.72 8.73
N PHE A 78 -7.30 -3.85 7.72
CA PHE A 78 -6.23 -3.47 6.80
C PHE A 78 -5.97 -1.98 6.83
N THR A 79 -4.70 -1.61 6.81
CA THR A 79 -4.24 -0.23 6.60
C THR A 79 -3.50 -0.11 5.28
N PHE A 80 -3.66 1.05 4.65
CA PHE A 80 -3.05 1.42 3.37
C PHE A 80 -2.22 2.67 3.64
N ASP A 81 -0.90 2.50 3.73
CA ASP A 81 0.02 3.55 4.11
C ASP A 81 1.04 3.81 3.01
N VAL A 82 1.47 5.07 2.89
CA VAL A 82 2.59 5.45 2.02
C VAL A 82 3.85 5.39 2.87
N LEU A 83 4.82 4.57 2.45
CA LEU A 83 6.10 4.45 3.15
C LEU A 83 7.01 5.61 2.79
N ASP A 84 7.05 5.96 1.51
CA ASP A 84 7.96 6.98 1.00
C ASP A 84 7.45 7.57 -0.31
N THR A 85 7.83 8.81 -0.57
CA THR A 85 7.41 9.57 -1.74
C THR A 85 8.60 10.20 -2.45
N LEU A 86 8.68 9.99 -3.75
CA LEU A 86 9.55 10.69 -4.68
C LEU A 86 8.77 11.82 -5.35
N THR A 87 9.43 12.96 -5.52
CA THR A 87 8.86 14.11 -6.22
C THR A 87 9.40 14.15 -7.64
N TRP A 88 8.54 14.50 -8.59
CA TRP A 88 8.95 14.66 -9.98
C TRP A 88 9.88 15.88 -10.11
N PRO A 89 11.11 15.70 -10.61
CA PRO A 89 12.06 16.81 -10.79
C PRO A 89 11.52 17.84 -11.79
N ASP A 90 11.37 19.10 -11.36
CA ASP A 90 10.74 20.17 -12.16
C ASP A 90 11.39 20.36 -13.54
N ASP A 91 12.70 20.17 -13.61
CA ASP A 91 13.52 20.43 -14.80
C ASP A 91 13.81 19.18 -15.67
N ALA A 92 13.14 18.05 -15.43
CA ALA A 92 13.34 16.81 -16.21
C ALA A 92 12.00 16.15 -16.58
N PRO A 93 11.39 16.54 -17.72
CA PRO A 93 10.13 15.98 -18.20
C PRO A 93 10.24 14.52 -18.65
N ASP A 94 11.43 14.09 -19.10
CA ASP A 94 11.73 12.71 -19.51
C ASP A 94 12.36 11.88 -18.36
N PHE A 95 12.21 12.33 -17.12
CA PHE A 95 12.70 11.59 -15.97
C PHE A 95 11.99 10.23 -15.88
N ASP A 96 12.76 9.14 -15.93
CA ASP A 96 12.25 7.81 -15.67
C ASP A 96 12.45 7.46 -14.18
N PRO A 97 11.38 7.49 -13.36
CA PRO A 97 11.48 7.14 -11.95
C PRO A 97 11.58 5.62 -11.73
N THR A 98 11.58 4.79 -12.78
CA THR A 98 11.47 3.33 -12.65
C THR A 98 12.59 2.75 -11.81
N ASP A 99 13.85 3.07 -12.12
CA ASP A 99 15.00 2.52 -11.40
C ASP A 99 15.06 3.01 -9.95
N GLU A 100 14.76 4.29 -9.72
CA GLU A 100 14.73 4.87 -8.38
C GLU A 100 13.60 4.26 -7.54
N LEU A 101 12.41 4.07 -8.12
CA LEU A 101 11.30 3.40 -7.45
C LEU A 101 11.59 1.92 -7.16
N VAL A 102 12.30 1.22 -8.05
CA VAL A 102 12.72 -0.17 -7.83
C VAL A 102 13.71 -0.25 -6.67
N LEU A 103 14.70 0.65 -6.63
CA LEU A 103 15.67 0.72 -5.54
C LEU A 103 14.98 1.07 -4.22
N LEU A 104 14.10 2.06 -4.23
CA LEU A 104 13.34 2.49 -3.06
C LEU A 104 12.48 1.36 -2.52
N GLU A 105 11.77 0.64 -3.40
CA GLU A 105 10.98 -0.53 -3.04
C GLU A 105 11.85 -1.61 -2.39
N ALA A 106 13.01 -1.94 -2.98
CA ALA A 106 13.93 -2.94 -2.45
C ALA A 106 14.45 -2.57 -1.05
N MET A 107 14.87 -1.32 -0.86
CA MET A 107 15.30 -0.80 0.45
C MET A 107 14.20 -0.91 1.50
N TRP A 108 12.97 -0.54 1.14
CA TRP A 108 11.83 -0.63 2.07
C TRP A 108 11.45 -2.08 2.37
N ARG A 109 11.55 -2.98 1.39
CA ARG A 109 11.35 -4.42 1.60
C ARG A 109 12.35 -4.97 2.60
N GLU A 110 13.63 -4.67 2.45
CA GLU A 110 14.67 -5.11 3.39
C GLU A 110 14.46 -4.52 4.79
N ARG A 111 14.11 -3.23 4.88
CA ARG A 111 13.90 -2.55 6.17
C ARG A 111 12.67 -3.06 6.92
N MET A 112 11.57 -3.31 6.22
CA MET A 112 10.29 -3.72 6.82
C MET A 112 10.17 -5.24 6.99
N GLN A 113 11.04 -6.02 6.36
CA GLN A 113 11.02 -7.49 6.41
C GLN A 113 12.38 -8.09 6.77
N PRO A 114 13.00 -7.74 7.91
CA PRO A 114 14.31 -8.29 8.26
C PRO A 114 14.27 -9.78 8.65
N ASP A 115 13.12 -10.39 8.97
CA ASP A 115 13.01 -11.84 9.17
C ASP A 115 11.54 -12.25 9.38
N GLY A 116 11.05 -13.28 8.68
CA GLY A 116 9.81 -14.02 9.02
C GLY A 116 8.47 -13.26 9.03
N ALA A 117 8.44 -11.94 8.85
CA ALA A 117 7.21 -11.16 8.75
C ALA A 117 6.48 -11.53 7.46
N GLY A 118 5.28 -12.11 7.57
CA GLY A 118 4.54 -12.66 6.44
C GLY A 118 4.38 -11.62 5.31
N ASN A 119 4.89 -11.98 4.15
CA ASN A 119 4.87 -11.13 2.98
C ASN A 119 3.87 -11.68 1.98
N TYR A 120 2.86 -10.89 1.65
CA TYR A 120 1.87 -11.24 0.63
C TYR A 120 2.46 -11.38 -0.79
N ALA A 121 3.60 -10.76 -1.06
CA ALA A 121 4.32 -10.84 -2.33
C ALA A 121 5.15 -12.12 -2.47
N THR A 122 5.55 -12.78 -1.37
CA THR A 122 6.18 -14.08 -1.49
C THR A 122 5.06 -15.12 -1.64
N ARG A 123 5.15 -15.96 -2.67
CA ARG A 123 4.49 -17.27 -2.58
C ARG A 123 5.07 -17.91 -1.34
N SER A 124 4.32 -17.96 -0.25
CA SER A 124 4.66 -18.83 0.86
C SER A 124 4.60 -20.25 0.32
N THR A 125 5.74 -20.76 -0.13
CA THR A 125 5.98 -22.19 -0.12
C THR A 125 5.85 -22.56 1.35
N PRO A 126 4.85 -23.38 1.75
CA PRO A 126 4.83 -23.84 3.12
C PRO A 126 6.14 -24.61 3.34
N ALA A 127 6.92 -24.18 4.33
CA ALA A 127 7.99 -25.01 4.85
C ALA A 127 7.32 -26.32 5.31
N ARG A 128 7.52 -27.39 4.53
CA ARG A 128 7.11 -28.73 4.93
C ARG A 128 8.00 -29.19 6.10
N PRO A 129 7.43 -29.88 7.11
CA PRO A 129 8.18 -30.38 8.25
C PRO A 129 9.23 -31.41 7.86
#